data_AF-A0A7C4NHU1-F1
#
_entry.id   AF-A0A7C4NHU1-F1
#
_cell.length_a   1.000
_cell.length_b   1.000
_cell.length_c   1.000
_cell.angle_alpha   90.00
_cell.angle_beta   90.00
_cell.angle_gamma   90.00
#
_symmetry.space_group_name_H-M   'P 1'
#
loop_
_entity.id
_entity.type
_entity.pdbx_description
1 polymer ?
#
loop_
_entity_poly.entity_id
_entity_poly.type
_entity_poly.pdbx_seq_one_letter_code
_entity_poly.pdbx_strand_id
1 'polypeptide(L)'
;MRLGLFLILILVFLAAVGFPPPPLDPPPERALLLGLPAWGPSWLEKEGRRIPAGCGPEAARLLLWYWDVRLGTNLVRNDPEGALVKLHSGMGTVTVVWEGTEQGLTWPWKFAQGLESYARTTWPAARVRSLSAPLDEVFARAVELLAEGNPPVLLFDWEGRGGLLPNHYALVVGYDRRTKELVVNPGWGYPFQSVPFTDPRIGPVQLFWLEGMNAPWEETVPAVEECPAVRAYEKGDGFIPWCEAHRALLLGPGLLLLLWD
;
A
#
# COMPACT_ATOMS: atom_id res chain seq x y z
N MET A 1 1.96 44.79 22.05
CA MET A 1 1.45 43.47 22.48
C MET A 1 0.81 42.61 21.37
N ARG A 2 0.99 42.94 20.07
CA ARG A 2 0.41 42.16 18.94
C ARG A 2 1.42 41.32 18.16
N LEU A 3 2.72 41.62 18.26
CA LEU A 3 3.78 40.90 17.55
C LEU A 3 4.13 39.56 18.21
N GLY A 4 4.14 39.50 19.55
CA GLY A 4 4.43 38.27 20.29
C GLY A 4 3.38 37.18 20.11
N LEU A 5 2.09 37.56 20.04
CA LEU A 5 0.99 36.61 19.81
C LEU A 5 1.06 36.02 18.38
N PHE A 6 1.46 36.83 17.40
CA PHE A 6 1.61 36.39 16.01
C PHE A 6 2.79 35.41 15.84
N LEU A 7 3.92 35.65 16.52
CA LEU A 7 5.06 34.74 16.51
C LEU A 7 4.76 33.42 17.23
N ILE A 8 4.02 33.46 18.34
CA ILE A 8 3.57 32.24 19.04
C ILE A 8 2.60 31.45 18.15
N LEU A 9 1.68 32.11 17.45
CA LEU A 9 0.79 31.45 16.49
C LEU A 9 1.55 30.81 15.33
N ILE A 10 2.59 31.47 14.80
CA ILE A 10 3.47 30.89 13.75
C ILE A 10 4.26 29.70 14.29
N LEU A 11 4.82 29.78 15.50
CA LEU A 11 5.57 28.68 16.13
C LEU A 11 4.67 27.48 16.44
N VAL A 12 3.44 27.73 16.92
CA VAL A 12 2.43 26.67 17.12
C VAL A 12 1.97 26.09 15.78
N PHE A 13 1.83 26.92 14.74
CA PHE A 13 1.50 26.46 13.40
C PHE A 13 2.65 25.61 12.80
N LEU A 14 3.90 26.02 12.95
CA LEU A 14 5.07 25.25 12.49
C LEU A 14 5.32 23.99 13.32
N ALA A 15 4.94 23.97 14.60
CA ALA A 15 4.98 22.76 15.42
C ALA A 15 3.81 21.80 15.12
N ALA A 16 2.65 22.32 14.75
CA ALA A 16 1.47 21.53 14.34
C ALA A 16 1.59 21.00 12.90
N VAL A 17 2.25 21.76 12.02
CA VAL A 17 2.69 21.31 10.70
C VAL A 17 4.04 20.63 10.91
N GLY A 18 4.03 19.47 11.58
CA GLY A 18 5.23 18.66 11.74
C GLY A 18 5.94 18.57 10.40
N PHE A 19 7.21 19.01 10.36
CA PHE A 19 8.03 18.85 9.17
C PHE A 19 7.99 17.37 8.81
N PRO A 20 7.67 17.01 7.55
CA PRO A 20 7.79 15.64 7.14
C PRO A 20 9.24 15.23 7.44
N PRO A 21 9.45 14.04 8.02
CA PRO A 21 10.79 13.57 8.22
C PRO A 21 11.51 13.54 6.86
N PRO A 22 12.84 13.75 6.85
CA PRO A 22 13.58 13.68 5.60
C PRO A 22 13.35 12.30 4.95
N PRO A 23 13.19 12.24 3.62
CA PRO A 23 13.14 10.98 2.91
C PRO A 23 14.43 10.19 3.13
N LEU A 24 14.38 8.87 2.98
CA LEU A 24 15.58 8.05 2.94
C LEU A 24 16.34 8.36 1.65
N ASP A 25 17.36 9.21 1.73
CA ASP A 25 18.17 9.64 0.58
C ASP A 25 19.67 9.33 0.80
N PRO A 26 20.30 8.50 -0.04
CA PRO A 26 19.68 7.73 -1.12
C PRO A 26 18.73 6.64 -0.58
N PRO A 27 17.73 6.20 -1.37
CA PRO A 27 16.92 5.05 -0.99
C PRO A 27 17.79 3.81 -0.79
N PRO A 28 17.56 2.99 0.25
CA PRO A 28 18.31 1.76 0.48
C PRO A 28 18.20 0.80 -0.72
N GLU A 29 19.12 -0.16 -0.83
CA GLU A 29 19.12 -1.19 -1.87
C GLU A 29 17.83 -2.04 -1.83
N ARG A 30 17.39 -2.41 -0.62
CA ARG A 30 16.13 -3.12 -0.39
C ARG A 30 15.38 -2.54 0.79
N ALA A 31 14.05 -2.62 0.74
CA ALA A 31 13.20 -2.26 1.87
C ALA A 31 12.00 -3.21 1.98
N LEU A 32 11.53 -3.48 3.20
CA LEU A 32 10.35 -4.31 3.44
C LEU A 32 9.56 -3.84 4.67
N LEU A 33 8.29 -3.52 4.46
CA LEU A 33 7.31 -3.09 5.45
C LEU A 33 6.61 -4.31 6.05
N LEU A 34 6.77 -4.49 7.36
CA LEU A 34 6.17 -5.55 8.16
C LEU A 34 5.07 -4.99 9.07
N GLY A 35 4.15 -5.86 9.50
CA GLY A 35 3.10 -5.50 10.47
C GLY A 35 1.73 -5.22 9.88
N LEU A 36 1.62 -5.28 8.56
CA LEU A 36 0.33 -5.20 7.87
C LEU A 36 -0.39 -6.56 7.96
N PRO A 37 -1.73 -6.56 8.06
CA PRO A 37 -2.49 -7.80 8.09
C PRO A 37 -2.40 -8.52 6.74
N ALA A 38 -2.33 -9.85 6.79
CA ALA A 38 -2.44 -10.72 5.63
C ALA A 38 -3.86 -11.29 5.57
N TRP A 39 -4.86 -10.42 5.39
CA TRP A 39 -6.24 -10.89 5.25
C TRP A 39 -6.37 -11.81 4.05
N GLY A 40 -7.21 -12.83 4.19
CA GLY A 40 -7.51 -13.80 3.14
C GLY A 40 -8.30 -13.19 1.99
N PRO A 41 -8.62 -13.99 0.96
CA PRO A 41 -9.60 -13.59 -0.02
C PRO A 41 -10.93 -13.36 0.71
N SER A 42 -11.34 -12.11 0.83
CA SER A 42 -12.54 -11.75 1.56
C SER A 42 -13.77 -11.82 0.68
N TRP A 43 -14.89 -12.06 1.35
CA TRP A 43 -16.18 -12.23 0.73
C TRP A 43 -17.19 -11.37 1.44
N LEU A 44 -18.12 -10.80 0.67
CA LEU A 44 -19.19 -9.97 1.17
C LEU A 44 -20.51 -10.73 1.05
N GLU A 45 -21.42 -10.47 1.97
CA GLU A 45 -22.81 -10.91 1.86
C GLU A 45 -23.63 -9.79 1.20
N LYS A 46 -24.24 -10.08 0.05
CA LYS A 46 -25.11 -9.16 -0.68
C LYS A 46 -26.37 -9.91 -1.12
N GLU A 47 -27.53 -9.44 -0.65
CA GLU A 47 -28.84 -10.03 -1.00
C GLU A 47 -28.93 -11.54 -0.71
N GLY A 48 -28.29 -11.99 0.39
CA GLY A 48 -28.24 -13.40 0.77
C GLY A 48 -27.30 -14.26 -0.07
N ARG A 49 -26.46 -13.64 -0.90
CA ARG A 49 -25.41 -14.31 -1.69
C ARG A 49 -24.04 -13.83 -1.26
N ARG A 50 -23.12 -14.79 -1.11
CA ARG A 50 -21.70 -14.52 -0.93
C ARG A 50 -21.05 -14.12 -2.25
N ILE A 51 -20.39 -12.97 -2.29
CA ILE A 51 -19.70 -12.42 -3.47
C ILE A 51 -18.24 -12.06 -3.14
N PRO A 52 -17.31 -12.12 -4.10
CA PRO A 52 -15.94 -11.70 -3.85
C PRO A 52 -15.85 -10.20 -3.56
N ALA A 53 -15.07 -9.81 -2.55
CA ALA A 53 -14.87 -8.39 -2.23
C ALA A 53 -14.10 -7.64 -3.33
N GLY A 54 -13.15 -8.32 -3.98
CA GLY A 54 -12.30 -7.78 -5.04
C GLY A 54 -10.96 -7.23 -4.52
N CYS A 55 -9.90 -7.36 -5.33
CA CYS A 55 -8.54 -6.94 -4.97
C CYS A 55 -8.41 -5.42 -4.78
N GLY A 56 -9.20 -4.60 -5.49
CA GLY A 56 -9.24 -3.15 -5.32
C GLY A 56 -9.61 -2.72 -3.90
N PRO A 57 -10.83 -3.05 -3.42
CA PRO A 57 -11.24 -2.74 -2.05
C PRO A 57 -10.27 -3.29 -0.98
N GLU A 58 -9.68 -4.47 -1.21
CA GLU A 58 -8.69 -5.04 -0.30
C GLU A 58 -7.39 -4.24 -0.23
N ALA A 59 -6.79 -3.91 -1.37
CA ALA A 59 -5.58 -3.11 -1.40
C ALA A 59 -5.78 -1.73 -0.76
N ALA A 60 -6.95 -1.12 -0.99
CA ALA A 60 -7.34 0.11 -0.33
C ALA A 60 -7.52 -0.06 1.19
N ARG A 61 -8.14 -1.14 1.64
CA ARG A 61 -8.30 -1.46 3.07
C ARG A 61 -6.94 -1.59 3.76
N LEU A 62 -5.98 -2.25 3.11
CA LEU A 62 -4.60 -2.39 3.61
C LEU A 62 -3.88 -1.03 3.67
N LEU A 63 -3.98 -0.21 2.62
CA LEU A 63 -3.39 1.13 2.60
C LEU A 63 -3.97 2.03 3.71
N LEU A 64 -5.28 1.96 3.94
CA LEU A 64 -5.92 2.76 4.99
C LEU A 64 -5.58 2.23 6.39
N TRP A 65 -5.41 0.91 6.56
CA TRP A 65 -4.89 0.33 7.81
C TRP A 65 -3.47 0.83 8.11
N TYR A 66 -2.60 0.88 7.10
CA TYR A 66 -1.26 1.47 7.24
C TYR A 66 -1.35 2.88 7.83
N TRP A 67 -2.18 3.74 7.24
CA TRP A 67 -2.33 5.12 7.70
C TRP A 67 -3.01 5.24 9.07
N ASP A 68 -3.94 4.35 9.39
CA ASP A 68 -4.52 4.24 10.73
C ASP A 68 -3.46 3.97 11.80
N VAL A 69 -2.50 3.10 11.52
CA VAL A 69 -1.37 2.84 12.43
C VAL A 69 -0.43 4.05 12.48
N ARG A 70 -0.04 4.61 11.32
CA ARG A 70 0.87 5.76 11.24
C ARG A 70 0.35 7.01 11.96
N LEU A 71 -0.97 7.25 11.89
CA LEU A 71 -1.59 8.50 12.37
C LEU A 71 -2.45 8.31 13.62
N GLY A 72 -2.56 7.08 14.14
CA GLY A 72 -3.38 6.78 15.31
C GLY A 72 -4.88 6.97 15.08
N THR A 73 -5.36 6.75 13.84
CA THR A 73 -6.79 6.82 13.49
C THR A 73 -7.42 5.43 13.40
N ASN A 74 -8.72 5.39 13.10
CA ASN A 74 -9.51 4.14 13.07
C ASN A 74 -10.52 4.10 11.91
N LEU A 75 -10.11 4.46 10.70
CA LEU A 75 -10.93 4.29 9.48
C LEU A 75 -11.26 2.82 9.22
N VAL A 76 -10.29 1.94 9.40
CA VAL A 76 -10.38 0.50 9.15
C VAL A 76 -10.18 -0.28 10.43
N ARG A 77 -9.29 0.16 11.33
CA ARG A 77 -8.82 -0.66 12.47
C ARG A 77 -9.91 -1.25 13.35
N ASN A 78 -10.97 -0.50 13.62
CA ASN A 78 -12.04 -0.93 14.53
C ASN A 78 -13.11 -1.80 13.85
N ASP A 79 -13.28 -1.68 12.54
CA ASP A 79 -14.27 -2.42 11.76
C ASP A 79 -13.75 -2.72 10.34
N PRO A 80 -12.79 -3.66 10.20
CA PRO A 80 -12.15 -3.93 8.91
C PRO A 80 -13.12 -4.50 7.88
N GLU A 81 -14.12 -5.26 8.33
CA GLU A 81 -15.11 -5.88 7.46
C GLU A 81 -16.15 -4.85 6.99
N GLY A 82 -16.66 -4.00 7.88
CA GLY A 82 -17.55 -2.91 7.48
C GLY A 82 -16.85 -1.85 6.62
N ALA A 83 -15.55 -1.61 6.83
CA ALA A 83 -14.74 -0.80 5.93
C ALA A 83 -14.66 -1.42 4.53
N LEU A 84 -14.44 -2.73 4.43
CA LEU A 84 -14.39 -3.44 3.16
C LEU A 84 -15.70 -3.32 2.38
N VAL A 85 -16.85 -3.49 3.05
CA VAL A 85 -18.19 -3.31 2.44
C VAL A 85 -18.35 -1.91 1.86
N LYS A 86 -17.97 -0.87 2.61
CA LYS A 86 -18.06 0.52 2.16
C LYS A 86 -17.12 0.82 1.00
N LEU A 87 -15.89 0.29 1.05
CA LEU A 87 -14.91 0.44 -0.03
C LEU A 87 -15.39 -0.26 -1.31
N HIS A 88 -15.87 -1.49 -1.21
CA HIS A 88 -16.46 -2.23 -2.34
C HIS A 88 -17.59 -1.45 -3.02
N SER A 89 -18.52 -0.91 -2.21
CA SER A 89 -19.62 -0.09 -2.73
C SER A 89 -19.12 1.23 -3.34
N GLY A 90 -18.26 1.96 -2.64
CA GLY A 90 -17.75 3.27 -3.07
C GLY A 90 -16.86 3.20 -4.31
N MET A 91 -16.13 2.10 -4.48
CA MET A 91 -15.34 1.80 -5.67
C MET A 91 -16.16 1.16 -6.80
N GLY A 92 -17.48 0.98 -6.61
CA GLY A 92 -18.34 0.39 -7.63
C GLY A 92 -17.82 -0.97 -8.12
N THR A 93 -17.26 -1.78 -7.23
CA THR A 93 -16.75 -3.10 -7.55
C THR A 93 -17.90 -4.00 -7.98
N VAL A 94 -17.74 -4.71 -9.08
CA VAL A 94 -18.76 -5.60 -9.64
C VAL A 94 -18.25 -7.03 -9.68
N THR A 95 -19.14 -8.00 -9.48
CA THR A 95 -18.79 -9.41 -9.69
C THR A 95 -18.79 -9.73 -11.17
N VAL A 96 -17.70 -10.32 -11.65
CA VAL A 96 -17.56 -10.85 -13.01
C VAL A 96 -17.20 -12.34 -12.94
N VAL A 97 -17.50 -13.09 -13.99
CA VAL A 97 -17.06 -14.49 -14.11
C VAL A 97 -15.90 -14.55 -15.09
N TRP A 98 -14.74 -15.00 -14.63
CA TRP A 98 -13.54 -15.20 -15.43
C TRP A 98 -13.08 -16.64 -15.31
N GLU A 99 -12.96 -17.34 -16.44
CA GLU A 99 -12.61 -18.77 -16.50
C GLU A 99 -13.45 -19.65 -15.54
N GLY A 100 -14.74 -19.31 -15.37
CA GLY A 100 -15.67 -20.04 -14.50
C GLY A 100 -15.57 -19.69 -13.00
N THR A 101 -14.71 -18.74 -12.61
CA THR A 101 -14.55 -18.27 -11.24
C THR A 101 -15.11 -16.86 -11.07
N GLU A 102 -15.88 -16.62 -10.01
CA GLU A 102 -16.35 -15.28 -9.67
C GLU A 102 -15.20 -14.42 -9.12
N GLN A 103 -15.05 -13.21 -9.65
CA GLN A 103 -14.04 -12.23 -9.23
C GLN A 103 -14.67 -10.85 -9.03
N GLY A 104 -14.07 -10.03 -8.16
CA GLY A 104 -14.47 -8.64 -7.98
C GLY A 104 -13.65 -7.71 -8.88
N LEU A 105 -14.28 -7.14 -9.91
CA LEU A 105 -13.67 -6.19 -10.82
C LEU A 105 -13.87 -4.75 -10.32
N THR A 106 -12.77 -4.00 -10.23
CA THR A 106 -12.78 -2.57 -9.88
C THR A 106 -12.07 -1.77 -10.96
N TRP A 107 -12.73 -0.76 -11.51
CA TRP A 107 -12.13 0.10 -12.53
C TRP A 107 -11.12 1.09 -11.91
N PRO A 108 -10.01 1.42 -12.59
CA PRO A 108 -8.95 2.28 -12.04
C PRO A 108 -9.44 3.64 -11.53
N TRP A 109 -10.31 4.29 -12.30
CA TRP A 109 -10.88 5.59 -11.94
C TRP A 109 -11.86 5.50 -10.77
N LYS A 110 -12.60 4.39 -10.65
CA LYS A 110 -13.48 4.14 -9.51
C LYS A 110 -12.70 3.80 -8.25
N PHE A 111 -11.62 3.04 -8.37
CA PHE A 111 -10.70 2.77 -7.28
C PHE A 111 -10.23 4.09 -6.66
N ALA A 112 -9.70 5.01 -7.49
CA ALA A 112 -9.20 6.29 -7.02
C ALA A 112 -10.30 7.14 -6.35
N GLN A 113 -11.48 7.25 -6.99
CA GLN A 113 -12.62 7.99 -6.43
C GLN A 113 -13.12 7.40 -5.11
N GLY A 114 -13.26 6.09 -5.03
CA GLY A 114 -13.73 5.39 -3.83
C GLY A 114 -12.76 5.50 -2.67
N LEU A 115 -11.45 5.30 -2.94
CA LEU A 115 -10.39 5.45 -1.94
C LEU A 115 -10.34 6.88 -1.40
N GLU A 116 -10.35 7.89 -2.29
CA GLU A 116 -10.31 9.29 -1.88
C GLU A 116 -11.55 9.68 -1.06
N SER A 117 -12.74 9.31 -1.54
CA SER A 117 -14.01 9.59 -0.85
C SER A 117 -14.03 8.99 0.55
N TYR A 118 -13.58 7.74 0.69
CA TYR A 118 -13.54 7.05 1.97
C TYR A 118 -12.49 7.65 2.91
N ALA A 119 -11.27 7.90 2.44
CA ALA A 119 -10.22 8.53 3.23
C ALA A 119 -10.63 9.91 3.76
N ARG A 120 -11.33 10.71 2.96
CA ARG A 120 -11.80 12.05 3.32
C ARG A 120 -12.82 12.09 4.46
N THR A 121 -13.43 10.96 4.82
CA THR A 121 -14.31 10.89 6.00
C THR A 121 -13.56 11.12 7.31
N THR A 122 -12.25 10.87 7.33
CA THR A 122 -11.37 11.12 8.48
C THR A 122 -10.29 12.16 8.18
N TRP A 123 -9.78 12.22 6.95
CA TRP A 123 -8.74 13.16 6.51
C TRP A 123 -9.23 14.05 5.37
N PRO A 124 -9.88 15.20 5.64
CA PRO A 124 -10.49 16.04 4.59
C PRO A 124 -9.52 16.50 3.49
N ALA A 125 -8.23 16.60 3.82
CA ALA A 125 -7.16 16.98 2.90
C ALA A 125 -6.67 15.83 2.01
N ALA A 126 -7.03 14.57 2.28
CA ALA A 126 -6.57 13.41 1.54
C ALA A 126 -6.91 13.53 0.05
N ARG A 127 -5.92 13.25 -0.80
CA ARG A 127 -6.05 13.20 -2.26
C ARG A 127 -5.44 11.91 -2.78
N VAL A 128 -6.11 11.25 -3.71
CA VAL A 128 -5.51 10.11 -4.41
C VAL A 128 -4.79 10.63 -5.64
N ARG A 129 -3.50 10.30 -5.75
CA ARG A 129 -2.73 10.47 -6.98
C ARG A 129 -2.57 9.14 -7.68
N SER A 130 -2.22 9.23 -8.95
CA SER A 130 -1.86 8.07 -9.73
C SER A 130 -0.79 8.36 -10.75
N LEU A 131 -0.06 7.31 -11.13
CA LEU A 131 0.94 7.33 -12.19
C LEU A 131 0.74 6.09 -13.06
N SER A 132 0.51 6.30 -14.36
CA SER A 132 0.56 5.25 -15.38
C SER A 132 1.68 5.60 -16.33
N ALA A 133 2.70 4.74 -16.39
CA ALA A 133 3.96 5.00 -17.06
C ALA A 133 4.66 3.67 -17.44
N PRO A 134 5.78 3.70 -18.18
CA PRO A 134 6.61 2.52 -18.38
C PRO A 134 7.07 1.87 -17.06
N LEU A 135 7.40 0.57 -17.11
CA LEU A 135 7.76 -0.22 -15.92
C LEU A 135 8.88 0.43 -15.09
N ASP A 136 9.94 0.91 -15.73
CA ASP A 136 11.07 1.53 -15.04
C ASP A 136 10.68 2.80 -14.27
N GLU A 137 9.79 3.62 -14.84
CA GLU A 137 9.30 4.84 -14.19
C GLU A 137 8.37 4.51 -13.01
N VAL A 138 7.49 3.52 -13.19
CA VAL A 138 6.62 3.04 -12.10
C VAL A 138 7.45 2.43 -10.97
N PHE A 139 8.46 1.62 -11.29
CA PHE A 139 9.36 1.04 -10.30
C PHE A 139 10.08 2.13 -9.50
N ALA A 140 10.71 3.09 -10.19
CA ALA A 140 11.42 4.19 -9.55
C ALA A 140 10.49 4.99 -8.63
N ARG A 141 9.28 5.32 -9.10
CA ARG A 141 8.32 6.07 -8.29
C ARG A 141 7.82 5.28 -7.07
N ALA A 142 7.62 3.97 -7.20
CA ALA A 142 7.23 3.14 -6.08
C ALA A 142 8.32 3.07 -4.99
N VAL A 143 9.59 2.99 -5.39
CA VAL A 143 10.75 3.05 -4.49
C VAL A 143 10.79 4.38 -3.75
N GLU A 144 10.67 5.51 -4.46
CA GLU A 144 10.63 6.84 -3.86
C GLU A 144 9.49 6.98 -2.84
N LEU A 145 8.28 6.59 -3.25
CA LEU A 145 7.09 6.67 -2.40
C LEU A 145 7.25 5.85 -1.12
N LEU A 146 7.82 4.64 -1.19
CA LEU A 146 8.08 3.83 0.00
C LEU A 146 9.18 4.43 0.88
N ALA A 147 10.23 5.00 0.28
CA ALA A 147 11.31 5.73 0.95
C ALA A 147 10.88 7.08 1.55
N GLU A 148 9.71 7.60 1.14
CA GLU A 148 8.99 8.74 1.73
C GLU A 148 7.95 8.31 2.79
N GLY A 149 7.70 7.00 2.95
CA GLY A 149 6.76 6.46 3.93
C GLY A 149 5.32 6.54 3.45
N ASN A 150 5.13 6.48 2.13
CA ASN A 150 3.85 6.58 1.45
C ASN A 150 3.63 5.38 0.51
N PRO A 151 3.39 4.17 1.05
CA PRO A 151 3.29 2.97 0.24
C PRO A 151 2.17 3.10 -0.81
N PRO A 152 2.45 2.91 -2.11
CA PRO A 152 1.42 2.94 -3.13
C PRO A 152 0.68 1.60 -3.26
N VAL A 153 -0.52 1.64 -3.80
CA VAL A 153 -1.19 0.48 -4.39
C VAL A 153 -0.74 0.34 -5.84
N LEU A 154 -0.23 -0.83 -6.20
CA LEU A 154 0.10 -1.23 -7.56
C LEU A 154 -1.11 -1.89 -8.20
N LEU A 155 -1.45 -1.45 -9.41
CA LEU A 155 -2.38 -2.08 -10.31
C LEU A 155 -1.60 -2.64 -11.51
N PHE A 156 -1.73 -3.95 -11.78
CA PHE A 156 -0.94 -4.64 -12.81
C PHE A 156 -1.66 -5.89 -13.37
N ASP A 157 -1.17 -6.43 -14.48
CA ASP A 157 -1.67 -7.69 -15.05
C ASP A 157 -0.97 -8.90 -14.41
N TRP A 158 -1.69 -9.58 -13.51
CA TRP A 158 -1.21 -10.76 -12.81
C TRP A 158 -0.99 -11.99 -13.71
N GLU A 159 -1.79 -12.13 -14.77
CA GLU A 159 -1.67 -13.31 -15.66
C GLU A 159 -0.60 -13.11 -16.72
N GLY A 160 -0.09 -11.88 -16.86
CA GLY A 160 0.93 -11.57 -17.84
C GLY A 160 0.43 -11.66 -19.29
N ARG A 161 -0.88 -11.51 -19.51
CA ARG A 161 -1.53 -11.76 -20.81
C ARG A 161 -1.78 -10.48 -21.59
N GLY A 162 -1.44 -9.32 -21.04
CA GLY A 162 -1.70 -8.01 -21.67
C GLY A 162 -3.20 -7.80 -21.91
N GLY A 163 -4.03 -8.27 -20.96
CA GLY A 163 -5.48 -8.28 -21.08
C GLY A 163 -6.12 -6.88 -21.18
N LEU A 164 -7.45 -6.83 -21.27
CA LEU A 164 -8.21 -5.60 -21.56
C LEU A 164 -7.97 -4.45 -20.57
N LEU A 165 -7.44 -4.74 -19.37
CA LEU A 165 -6.90 -3.82 -18.36
C LEU A 165 -5.95 -4.60 -17.43
N PRO A 166 -5.15 -3.93 -16.59
CA PRO A 166 -4.51 -4.60 -15.46
C PRO A 166 -5.57 -5.10 -14.47
N ASN A 167 -5.36 -6.29 -13.92
CA ASN A 167 -6.41 -7.12 -13.29
C ASN A 167 -6.31 -7.15 -11.76
N HIS A 168 -5.16 -6.77 -11.20
CA HIS A 168 -4.88 -7.00 -9.79
C HIS A 168 -4.35 -5.74 -9.11
N TYR A 169 -5.00 -5.37 -8.00
CA TYR A 169 -4.55 -4.32 -7.09
C TYR A 169 -3.86 -4.97 -5.90
N ALA A 170 -2.66 -4.52 -5.55
CA ALA A 170 -1.92 -4.98 -4.38
C ALA A 170 -1.19 -3.80 -3.73
N LEU A 171 -1.04 -3.80 -2.41
CA LEU A 171 -0.29 -2.76 -1.73
C LEU A 171 1.20 -3.03 -1.86
N VAL A 172 1.99 -2.07 -2.32
CA VAL A 172 3.46 -2.17 -2.33
C VAL A 172 3.95 -2.02 -0.90
N VAL A 173 4.65 -3.05 -0.43
CA VAL A 173 5.20 -3.14 0.92
C VAL A 173 6.71 -3.26 0.91
N GLY A 174 7.37 -3.41 -0.23
CA GLY A 174 8.81 -3.49 -0.29
C GLY A 174 9.35 -3.39 -1.70
N TYR A 175 10.67 -3.42 -1.82
CA TYR A 175 11.35 -3.45 -3.10
C TYR A 175 12.77 -4.04 -2.97
N ASP A 176 13.30 -4.51 -4.08
CA ASP A 176 14.71 -4.84 -4.30
C ASP A 176 15.20 -4.14 -5.58
N ARG A 177 16.13 -3.18 -5.42
CA ARG A 177 16.65 -2.37 -6.53
C ARG A 177 17.64 -3.13 -7.42
N ARG A 178 18.27 -4.20 -6.93
CA ARG A 178 19.21 -5.01 -7.71
C ARG A 178 18.50 -5.91 -8.69
N THR A 179 17.44 -6.56 -8.23
CA THR A 179 16.63 -7.45 -9.08
C THR A 179 15.51 -6.71 -9.81
N LYS A 180 15.25 -5.45 -9.45
CA LYS A 180 14.11 -4.64 -9.91
C LYS A 180 12.80 -5.37 -9.61
N GLU A 181 12.59 -5.70 -8.34
CA GLU A 181 11.37 -6.35 -7.86
C GLU A 181 10.64 -5.44 -6.88
N LEU A 182 9.32 -5.35 -7.00
CA LEU A 182 8.48 -4.83 -5.92
C LEU A 182 7.98 -5.99 -5.08
N VAL A 183 7.94 -5.81 -3.77
CA VAL A 183 7.24 -6.72 -2.86
C VAL A 183 5.88 -6.12 -2.55
N VAL A 184 4.82 -6.91 -2.72
CA VAL A 184 3.44 -6.50 -2.48
C VAL A 184 2.78 -7.37 -1.42
N ASN A 185 1.82 -6.79 -0.70
CA ASN A 185 0.80 -7.52 0.04
C ASN A 185 -0.45 -7.61 -0.86
N PRO A 186 -0.78 -8.81 -1.38
CA PRO A 186 -1.88 -8.99 -2.32
C PRO A 186 -3.26 -9.10 -1.64
N GLY A 187 -3.34 -9.09 -0.31
CA GLY A 187 -4.61 -9.30 0.40
C GLY A 187 -5.21 -10.69 0.19
N TRP A 188 -4.36 -11.72 0.04
CA TRP A 188 -4.77 -13.09 -0.26
C TRP A 188 -4.28 -14.12 0.77
N GLY A 189 -4.21 -13.72 2.04
CA GLY A 189 -3.91 -14.61 3.16
C GLY A 189 -2.43 -14.84 3.41
N TYR A 190 -1.56 -14.19 2.64
CA TYR A 190 -0.12 -14.18 2.83
C TYR A 190 0.42 -12.74 2.67
N PRO A 191 1.46 -12.36 3.43
CA PRO A 191 1.85 -10.95 3.57
C PRO A 191 2.70 -10.42 2.42
N PHE A 192 3.47 -11.28 1.74
CA PHE A 192 4.51 -10.85 0.82
C PHE A 192 4.53 -11.67 -0.46
N GLN A 193 4.56 -10.96 -1.59
CA GLN A 193 4.84 -11.51 -2.89
C GLN A 193 5.73 -10.57 -3.69
N SER A 194 6.79 -11.10 -4.27
CA SER A 194 7.62 -10.38 -5.23
C SER A 194 6.88 -10.25 -6.57
N VAL A 195 7.10 -9.15 -7.27
CA VAL A 195 6.62 -8.82 -8.62
C VAL A 195 7.81 -8.27 -9.42
N PRO A 196 8.29 -8.99 -10.46
CA PRO A 196 9.46 -8.60 -11.23
C PRO A 196 9.14 -7.51 -12.26
N PHE A 197 9.69 -6.32 -12.06
CA PHE A 197 9.54 -5.19 -12.99
C PHE A 197 10.47 -5.29 -14.22
N THR A 198 11.20 -6.39 -14.34
CA THR A 198 11.91 -6.80 -15.55
C THR A 198 11.04 -7.61 -16.51
N ASP A 199 9.89 -8.13 -16.05
CA ASP A 199 8.97 -8.90 -16.87
C ASP A 199 7.96 -7.98 -17.57
N PRO A 200 8.04 -7.78 -18.90
CA PRO A 200 7.14 -6.89 -19.61
C PRO A 200 5.68 -7.34 -19.56
N ARG A 201 5.41 -8.62 -19.23
CA ARG A 201 4.08 -9.19 -19.20
C ARG A 201 3.20 -8.60 -18.10
N ILE A 202 3.77 -8.10 -17.01
CA ILE A 202 2.97 -7.51 -15.91
C ILE A 202 2.30 -6.19 -16.31
N GLY A 203 2.70 -5.63 -17.46
CA GLY A 203 2.14 -4.42 -18.01
C GLY A 203 0.75 -4.63 -18.63
N PRO A 204 -0.08 -3.56 -18.70
CA PRO A 204 0.20 -2.20 -18.22
C PRO A 204 0.19 -2.10 -16.68
N VAL A 205 0.91 -1.13 -16.11
CA VAL A 205 0.98 -0.90 -14.66
C VAL A 205 0.54 0.52 -14.29
N GLN A 206 -0.02 0.67 -13.09
CA GLN A 206 -0.40 1.96 -12.53
C GLN A 206 -0.19 1.97 -11.02
N LEU A 207 0.27 3.09 -10.46
CA LEU A 207 0.31 3.32 -9.01
C LEU A 207 -0.84 4.20 -8.57
N PHE A 208 -1.29 4.01 -7.33
CA PHE A 208 -2.17 4.90 -6.60
C PHE A 208 -1.63 5.14 -5.19
N TRP A 209 -1.63 6.38 -4.72
CA TRP A 209 -1.20 6.69 -3.35
C TRP A 209 -1.99 7.86 -2.78
N LEU A 210 -1.98 8.00 -1.45
CA LEU A 210 -2.61 9.12 -0.74
C LEU A 210 -1.59 10.24 -0.53
N GLU A 211 -1.93 11.44 -0.97
CA GLU A 211 -1.20 12.67 -0.67
C GLU A 211 -1.83 13.44 0.49
N GLY A 212 -1.01 14.32 1.10
CA GLY A 212 -1.42 15.17 2.22
C GLY A 212 -1.35 14.45 3.57
N MET A 213 -0.70 13.28 3.62
CA MET A 213 -0.53 12.43 4.78
C MET A 213 0.93 12.49 5.21
N ASN A 214 1.21 13.08 6.37
CA ASN A 214 2.58 13.20 6.90
C ASN A 214 2.64 12.58 8.29
N ALA A 215 3.58 11.68 8.50
CA ALA A 215 3.90 11.13 9.81
C ALA A 215 5.43 10.99 9.95
N PRO A 216 6.02 11.36 11.09
CA PRO A 216 7.42 11.07 11.36
C PRO A 216 7.67 9.56 11.38
N TRP A 217 8.91 9.16 11.13
CA TRP A 217 9.42 7.83 11.47
C TRP A 217 10.44 7.97 12.58
N GLU A 218 10.47 6.98 13.46
CA GLU A 218 11.46 6.90 14.52
C GLU A 218 12.45 5.80 14.16
N GLU A 219 13.72 6.20 14.01
CA GLU A 219 14.80 5.22 13.87
C GLU A 219 14.95 4.50 15.20
N THR A 220 14.84 3.17 15.14
CA THR A 220 15.08 2.31 16.28
C THR A 220 16.05 1.23 15.82
N VAL A 221 16.76 0.61 16.74
CA VAL A 221 17.52 -0.61 16.43
C VAL A 221 16.76 -1.77 17.07
N PRO A 222 15.64 -2.23 16.50
CA PRO A 222 15.03 -3.45 16.98
C PRO A 222 15.92 -4.63 16.56
N ALA A 223 16.11 -5.59 17.46
CA ALA A 223 16.54 -6.92 17.06
C ALA A 223 15.43 -7.52 16.21
N VAL A 224 15.66 -7.65 14.89
CA VAL A 224 14.76 -8.40 14.02
C VAL A 224 15.14 -9.87 14.17
N GLU A 225 14.47 -10.57 15.09
CA GLU A 225 14.79 -11.96 15.42
C GLU A 225 14.34 -12.95 14.33
N GLU A 226 13.34 -12.58 13.53
CA GLU A 226 12.77 -13.45 12.50
C GLU A 226 13.01 -12.93 11.08
N CYS A 227 13.39 -13.84 10.18
CA CYS A 227 13.64 -13.55 8.78
C CYS A 227 12.32 -13.63 7.97
N PRO A 228 11.79 -12.50 7.45
CA PRO A 228 10.58 -12.53 6.64
C PRO A 228 10.76 -13.35 5.36
N ALA A 229 9.72 -14.08 4.99
CA ALA A 229 9.69 -14.94 3.80
C ALA A 229 8.82 -14.30 2.71
N VAL A 230 9.40 -14.04 1.54
CA VAL A 230 8.71 -13.40 0.40
C VAL A 230 8.41 -14.46 -0.67
N ARG A 231 7.15 -14.57 -1.07
CA ARG A 231 6.74 -15.50 -2.13
C ARG A 231 7.18 -15.01 -3.51
N ALA A 232 7.71 -15.87 -4.37
CA ALA A 232 8.08 -15.47 -5.75
C ALA A 232 6.85 -15.32 -6.67
N TYR A 233 6.95 -14.43 -7.69
CA TYR A 233 5.89 -14.16 -8.68
C TYR A 233 5.60 -15.34 -9.62
N GLU A 234 6.64 -15.92 -10.23
CA GLU A 234 6.53 -17.01 -11.19
C GLU A 234 7.28 -18.27 -10.73
N LYS A 235 6.59 -19.40 -10.80
CA LYS A 235 7.05 -20.79 -10.62
C LYS A 235 7.48 -21.20 -9.20
N GLY A 236 6.47 -21.65 -8.44
CA GLY A 236 6.62 -22.63 -7.35
C GLY A 236 6.18 -22.12 -5.98
N ASP A 237 6.00 -23.05 -5.04
CA ASP A 237 5.80 -22.77 -3.61
C ASP A 237 7.08 -22.27 -2.91
N GLY A 238 7.94 -21.55 -3.67
CA GLY A 238 9.22 -21.06 -3.22
C GLY A 238 9.08 -19.74 -2.46
N PHE A 239 9.73 -19.69 -1.29
CA PHE A 239 9.89 -18.48 -0.51
C PHE A 239 11.35 -18.03 -0.56
N ILE A 240 11.55 -16.75 -0.80
CA ILE A 240 12.85 -16.08 -0.75
C ILE A 240 12.98 -15.50 0.67
N PRO A 241 13.97 -15.92 1.46
CA PRO A 241 14.21 -15.35 2.78
C PRO A 241 14.82 -13.94 2.66
N TRP A 242 14.27 -12.98 3.39
CA TRP A 242 14.74 -11.60 3.49
C TRP A 242 15.37 -11.36 4.87
N CYS A 243 16.54 -11.97 5.09
CA CYS A 243 17.22 -11.96 6.39
C CYS A 243 18.20 -10.78 6.51
N GLU A 244 18.70 -10.56 7.73
CA GLU A 244 19.87 -9.69 8.00
C GLU A 244 19.64 -8.23 7.56
N ALA A 245 18.48 -7.66 7.87
CA ALA A 245 18.27 -6.22 7.70
C ALA A 245 19.35 -5.44 8.47
N HIS A 246 19.96 -4.46 7.82
CA HIS A 246 20.99 -3.62 8.44
C HIS A 246 20.37 -2.64 9.44
N ARG A 247 19.15 -2.17 9.15
CA ARG A 247 18.41 -1.17 9.93
C ARG A 247 16.92 -1.48 9.91
N ALA A 248 16.19 -0.95 10.88
CA ALA A 248 14.74 -0.98 10.88
C ALA A 248 14.16 0.33 11.44
N LEU A 249 13.06 0.80 10.87
CA LEU A 249 12.37 2.00 11.32
C LEU A 249 11.04 1.60 11.95
N LEU A 250 10.73 2.15 13.13
CA LEU A 250 9.42 2.00 13.75
C LEU A 250 8.50 3.08 13.20
N LEU A 251 7.42 2.67 12.53
CA LEU A 251 6.46 3.61 11.94
C LEU A 251 5.18 3.74 12.77
N GLY A 252 4.99 2.88 13.75
CA GLY A 252 3.86 2.86 14.67
C GLY A 252 3.77 1.50 15.36
N PRO A 253 2.79 1.30 16.27
CA PRO A 253 2.64 0.04 17.00
C PRO A 253 2.53 -1.17 16.06
N GLY A 254 3.54 -2.05 16.09
CA GLY A 254 3.60 -3.26 15.29
C GLY A 254 3.97 -3.08 13.82
N LEU A 255 4.28 -1.85 13.36
CA LEU A 255 4.61 -1.54 11.96
C LEU A 255 6.09 -1.18 11.85
N LEU A 256 6.85 -1.98 11.09
CA LEU A 256 8.31 -1.87 10.95
C LEU A 256 8.71 -1.79 9.48
N LEU A 257 9.69 -0.95 9.13
CA LEU A 257 10.30 -0.91 7.80
C LEU A 257 11.73 -1.39 7.92
N LEU A 258 12.02 -2.57 7.38
CA LEU A 258 13.35 -3.16 7.33
C LEU A 258 14.12 -2.63 6.12
N LEU A 259 15.40 -2.30 6.30
CA LEU A 259 16.25 -1.70 5.29
C LEU A 259 17.55 -2.50 5.10
N TRP A 260 17.97 -2.64 3.84
CA TRP A 260 19.29 -3.14 3.43
C TRP A 260 19.95 -2.12 2.54
N ASP A 261 21.18 -1.76 2.87
CA ASP A 261 21.99 -0.76 2.18
C ASP A 261 22.94 -1.42 1.17
#